data_AF-A0A0K1EJB5-F1
#
_entry.id   AF-A0A0K1EJB5-F1
#
_cell.length_a   1.000
_cell.length_b   1.000
_cell.length_c   1.000
_cell.angle_alpha   90.00
_cell.angle_beta   90.00
_cell.angle_gamma   90.00
#
_symmetry.space_group_name_H-M   'P 1'
#
loop_
_entity.id
_entity.type
_entity.pdbx_description
1 polymer ?
#
loop_
_entity_poly.entity_id
_entity_poly.type
_entity_poly.pdbx_seq_one_letter_code
_entity_poly.pdbx_strand_id
1 'polypeptide(L)'
;MTSALRSALCVALAAALGGCVEGARFVASPQEYAAYRAHRTEPSLEARLSAASDYLKRYPEGAFAGEVKSWLQRAEPVYFEVKQGSAAGLRAYLGALPDGAFSARARVALAKLEIARAPDDVASGEETEARIDAQQALRERAVREVELWLDRLLDPRLWGGAPMSQAPASVLVPFSLALPWPACRSIEETGDGPSSGPNAPAGVRRCAKLLSLPYSVSGGVGGEERELTLEVAVVQDAAGRPIEATVGGPEMFTRLEEARSVRAIDAGDAAARVSGISLAVTMARRAFSAKVSEEPTCRREPVAPVVLALGCGGVALDVRAAIEAGDDDRILITPLSRPAQVSSAADSADPRR
;
A
#
# COMPACT_ATOMS: atom_id res chain seq x y z
N MET A 1 -108.92 -6.70 37.84
CA MET A 1 -107.87 -7.18 36.92
C MET A 1 -106.57 -6.38 37.10
N THR A 2 -106.01 -6.30 38.32
CA THR A 2 -104.89 -5.38 38.64
C THR A 2 -103.81 -5.95 39.59
N SER A 3 -103.80 -7.27 39.86
CA SER A 3 -102.78 -7.89 40.74
C SER A 3 -101.79 -8.84 40.05
N ALA A 4 -102.04 -9.29 38.82
CA ALA A 4 -101.21 -10.33 38.20
C ALA A 4 -99.98 -9.81 37.45
N LEU A 5 -99.91 -8.51 37.12
CA LEU A 5 -98.81 -7.94 36.32
C LEU A 5 -97.65 -7.34 37.13
N ARG A 6 -97.77 -7.22 38.47
CA ARG A 6 -96.69 -6.67 39.31
C ARG A 6 -95.70 -7.72 39.82
N SER A 7 -96.08 -8.99 39.89
CA SER A 7 -95.17 -10.05 40.40
C SER A 7 -94.23 -10.65 39.34
N ALA A 8 -94.49 -10.45 38.04
CA ALA A 8 -93.63 -10.98 36.98
C ALA A 8 -92.41 -10.09 36.67
N LEU A 9 -92.42 -8.81 37.07
CA LEU A 9 -91.31 -7.88 36.77
C LEU A 9 -90.17 -7.96 37.80
N CYS A 10 -90.41 -8.45 39.02
CA CYS A 10 -89.38 -8.52 40.06
C CYS A 10 -88.42 -9.74 39.93
N VAL A 11 -88.80 -10.79 39.19
CA VAL A 11 -87.94 -11.98 39.03
C VAL A 11 -86.96 -11.84 37.86
N ALA A 12 -87.30 -11.07 36.82
CA ALA A 12 -86.43 -10.85 35.67
C ALA A 12 -85.24 -9.90 35.97
N LEU A 13 -85.35 -9.03 36.98
CA LEU A 13 -84.26 -8.11 37.35
C LEU A 13 -83.18 -8.75 38.26
N ALA A 14 -83.49 -9.87 38.93
CA ALA A 14 -82.55 -10.54 39.82
C ALA A 14 -81.58 -11.50 39.08
N ALA A 15 -81.93 -11.97 37.88
CA ALA A 15 -81.08 -12.86 37.07
C ALA A 15 -80.01 -12.13 36.23
N ALA A 16 -80.10 -10.80 36.10
CA ALA A 16 -79.12 -9.99 35.36
C ALA A 16 -77.94 -9.49 36.22
N LEU A 17 -77.93 -9.78 37.54
CA LEU A 17 -76.89 -9.32 38.48
C LEU A 17 -75.95 -10.44 38.96
N GLY A 18 -76.13 -11.69 38.50
CA GLY A 18 -75.31 -12.85 38.90
C GLY A 18 -74.07 -13.12 38.04
N GLY A 19 -73.81 -12.33 36.99
CA GLY A 19 -72.73 -12.57 36.01
C GLY A 19 -71.38 -11.94 36.33
N CYS A 20 -71.13 -11.48 37.56
CA CYS A 20 -69.89 -10.80 37.95
C CYS A 20 -69.13 -11.53 39.05
N VAL A 21 -68.98 -12.85 38.96
CA VAL A 21 -68.14 -13.62 39.90
C VAL A 21 -67.24 -14.55 39.10
N GLU A 22 -66.25 -13.94 38.44
CA GLU A 22 -64.88 -14.44 38.22
C GLU A 22 -64.14 -13.46 37.30
N GLY A 23 -64.29 -12.16 37.60
CA GLY A 23 -63.28 -11.19 37.19
C GLY A 23 -62.04 -11.47 38.02
N ALA A 24 -61.23 -12.45 37.62
CA ALA A 24 -59.89 -12.64 38.13
C ALA A 24 -59.25 -11.25 38.11
N ARG A 25 -59.03 -10.68 39.30
CA ARG A 25 -58.43 -9.36 39.43
C ARG A 25 -57.03 -9.49 38.84
N PHE A 26 -56.88 -9.10 37.57
CA PHE A 26 -55.61 -8.95 36.84
C PHE A 26 -54.78 -7.80 37.43
N VAL A 27 -54.62 -7.77 38.75
CA VAL A 27 -53.74 -6.81 39.40
C VAL A 27 -52.41 -7.53 39.59
N ALA A 28 -51.59 -7.48 38.55
CA ALA A 28 -50.17 -7.74 38.68
C ALA A 28 -49.61 -6.90 39.83
N SER A 29 -48.69 -7.44 40.61
CA SER A 29 -48.05 -6.65 41.66
C SER A 29 -47.34 -5.44 41.05
N PRO A 30 -47.18 -4.31 41.77
CA PRO A 30 -46.44 -3.16 41.26
C PRO A 30 -45.02 -3.51 40.76
N GLN A 31 -44.36 -4.47 41.40
CA GLN A 31 -43.02 -4.93 41.02
C GLN A 31 -43.04 -5.74 39.71
N GLU A 32 -44.03 -6.63 39.55
CA GLU A 32 -44.22 -7.39 38.32
C GLU A 32 -44.54 -6.45 37.15
N TYR A 33 -45.44 -5.49 37.35
CA TYR A 33 -45.78 -4.51 36.33
C TYR A 33 -44.58 -3.63 35.96
N ALA A 34 -43.74 -3.26 36.92
CA ALA A 34 -42.49 -2.55 36.64
C ALA A 34 -41.53 -3.38 35.78
N ALA A 35 -41.37 -4.68 36.07
CA ALA A 35 -40.54 -5.58 35.28
C ALA A 35 -41.10 -5.81 33.87
N TYR A 36 -42.42 -5.95 33.73
CA TYR A 36 -43.08 -6.03 32.42
C TYR A 36 -42.90 -4.73 31.61
N ARG A 37 -43.04 -3.56 32.25
CA ARG A 37 -42.80 -2.27 31.59
C ARG A 37 -41.38 -2.13 31.11
N ALA A 38 -40.39 -2.50 31.93
CA ALA A 38 -38.99 -2.49 31.52
C ALA A 38 -38.81 -3.25 30.19
N HIS A 39 -39.30 -4.50 30.10
CA HIS A 39 -39.30 -5.25 28.85
C HIS A 39 -39.98 -4.51 27.68
N ARG A 40 -41.07 -3.77 27.89
CA ARG A 40 -41.76 -3.06 26.80
C ARG A 40 -41.04 -1.79 26.35
N THR A 41 -40.28 -1.14 27.23
CA THR A 41 -39.71 0.19 27.00
C THR A 41 -38.19 0.20 26.78
N GLU A 42 -37.50 -0.93 26.90
CA GLU A 42 -36.07 -0.98 26.58
C GLU A 42 -35.77 -0.52 25.14
N PRO A 43 -34.75 0.33 24.93
CA PRO A 43 -34.51 1.01 23.66
C PRO A 43 -33.85 0.12 22.60
N SER A 44 -33.19 -0.96 23.01
CA SER A 44 -32.52 -1.90 22.11
C SER A 44 -33.15 -3.29 22.16
N LEU A 45 -33.10 -4.02 21.04
CA LEU A 45 -33.56 -5.40 20.98
C LEU A 45 -32.84 -6.29 22.02
N GLU A 46 -31.55 -6.07 22.20
CA GLU A 46 -30.70 -6.80 23.14
C GLU A 46 -31.13 -6.58 24.60
N ALA A 47 -31.30 -5.32 25.02
CA ALA A 47 -31.80 -5.00 26.36
C ALA A 47 -33.21 -5.55 26.57
N ARG A 48 -34.05 -5.47 25.53
CA ARG A 48 -35.42 -5.97 25.57
C ARG A 48 -35.50 -7.50 25.71
N LEU A 49 -34.61 -8.25 25.06
CA LEU A 49 -34.47 -9.71 25.21
C LEU A 49 -34.01 -10.08 26.64
N SER A 50 -33.00 -9.39 27.15
CA SER A 50 -32.51 -9.58 28.51
C SER A 50 -33.61 -9.31 29.54
N ALA A 51 -34.33 -8.18 29.43
CA ALA A 51 -35.45 -7.85 30.31
C ALA A 51 -36.62 -8.86 30.20
N ALA A 52 -36.88 -9.43 29.02
CA ALA A 52 -37.89 -10.49 28.85
C ALA A 52 -37.49 -11.76 29.60
N SER A 53 -36.24 -12.19 29.46
CA SER A 53 -35.69 -13.35 30.16
C SER A 53 -35.73 -13.16 31.68
N ASP A 54 -35.32 -11.99 32.16
CA ASP A 54 -35.35 -11.65 33.59
C ASP A 54 -36.76 -11.58 34.17
N TYR A 55 -37.74 -11.12 33.39
CA TYR A 55 -39.14 -11.14 33.78
C TYR A 55 -39.63 -12.59 33.95
N LEU A 56 -39.41 -13.44 32.95
CA LEU A 56 -39.86 -14.84 32.99
C LEU A 56 -39.18 -15.67 34.09
N LYS A 57 -37.94 -15.33 34.45
CA LYS A 57 -37.22 -15.96 35.56
C LYS A 57 -37.82 -15.57 36.92
N ARG A 58 -38.23 -14.31 37.09
CA ARG A 58 -38.79 -13.80 38.36
C ARG A 58 -40.28 -14.10 38.52
N TYR A 59 -41.03 -14.11 37.42
CA TYR A 59 -42.48 -14.27 37.39
C TYR A 59 -42.89 -15.33 36.36
N PRO A 60 -42.52 -16.61 36.56
CA PRO A 60 -42.80 -17.67 35.57
C PRO A 60 -44.31 -17.90 35.35
N GLU A 61 -45.12 -17.62 36.38
CA GLU A 61 -46.60 -17.69 36.35
C GLU A 61 -47.23 -16.28 36.44
N GLY A 62 -46.45 -15.24 36.12
CA GLY A 62 -46.92 -13.85 36.15
C GLY A 62 -48.08 -13.58 35.19
N ALA A 63 -48.86 -12.54 35.48
CA ALA A 63 -49.98 -12.09 34.67
C ALA A 63 -49.59 -11.79 33.20
N PHE A 64 -48.33 -11.41 32.95
CA PHE A 64 -47.81 -11.13 31.60
C PHE A 64 -46.89 -12.25 31.06
N ALA A 65 -46.70 -13.36 31.77
CA ALA A 65 -45.75 -14.40 31.39
C ALA A 65 -46.07 -15.01 30.02
N GLY A 66 -47.34 -15.25 29.71
CA GLY A 66 -47.75 -15.78 28.41
C GLY A 66 -47.39 -14.86 27.23
N GLU A 67 -47.58 -13.54 27.39
CA GLU A 67 -47.24 -12.54 26.39
C GLU A 67 -45.73 -12.43 26.19
N VAL A 68 -44.99 -12.24 27.29
CA VAL A 68 -43.52 -12.08 27.27
C VAL A 68 -42.85 -13.32 26.70
N LYS A 69 -43.30 -14.52 27.08
CA LYS A 69 -42.82 -15.80 26.52
C LYS A 69 -43.08 -15.89 25.02
N SER A 70 -44.28 -15.58 24.58
CA SER A 70 -44.65 -15.61 23.16
C SER A 70 -43.82 -14.63 22.32
N TRP A 71 -43.52 -13.45 22.86
CA TRP A 71 -42.64 -12.49 22.20
C TRP A 71 -41.19 -13.00 22.14
N LEU A 72 -40.65 -13.49 23.26
CA LEU A 72 -39.26 -13.97 23.34
C LEU A 72 -39.02 -15.13 22.36
N GLN A 73 -39.95 -16.09 22.29
CA GLN A 73 -39.89 -17.23 21.37
C GLN A 73 -39.82 -16.83 19.88
N ARG A 74 -40.36 -15.66 19.50
CA ARG A 74 -40.25 -15.14 18.13
C ARG A 74 -39.00 -14.29 17.91
N ALA A 75 -38.59 -13.51 18.91
CA ALA A 75 -37.48 -12.57 18.79
C ALA A 75 -36.11 -13.25 18.89
N GLU A 76 -35.97 -14.24 19.78
CA GLU A 76 -34.70 -14.91 20.05
C GLU A 76 -34.08 -15.59 18.81
N PRO A 77 -34.82 -16.37 17.99
CA PRO A 77 -34.25 -17.00 16.79
C PRO A 77 -33.66 -15.99 15.81
N VAL A 78 -34.35 -14.87 15.58
CA VAL A 78 -33.88 -13.79 14.69
C VAL A 78 -32.62 -13.15 15.25
N TYR A 79 -32.58 -12.90 16.56
CA TYR A 79 -31.41 -12.32 17.21
C TYR A 79 -30.21 -13.27 17.16
N PHE A 80 -30.41 -14.56 17.42
CA PHE A 80 -29.35 -15.56 17.33
C PHE A 80 -28.80 -15.68 15.90
N GLU A 81 -29.66 -15.72 14.89
CA GLU A 81 -29.25 -15.82 13.48
C GLU A 81 -28.32 -14.66 13.06
N VAL A 82 -28.61 -13.44 13.50
CA VAL A 82 -27.76 -12.27 13.22
C VAL A 82 -26.43 -12.33 13.98
N LYS A 83 -26.41 -12.91 15.19
CA LYS A 83 -25.25 -12.90 16.08
C LYS A 83 -24.32 -14.09 15.92
N GLN A 84 -24.79 -15.22 15.37
CA GLN A 84 -24.00 -16.46 15.32
C GLN A 84 -22.77 -16.41 14.39
N GLY A 85 -22.69 -15.43 13.49
CA GLY A 85 -21.62 -15.31 12.50
C GLY A 85 -20.28 -14.78 13.00
N SER A 86 -20.17 -14.35 14.26
CA SER A 86 -18.89 -13.84 14.81
C SER A 86 -18.74 -14.11 16.31
N ALA A 87 -17.50 -14.14 16.81
CA ALA A 87 -17.21 -14.31 18.23
C ALA A 87 -17.80 -13.16 19.08
N ALA A 88 -17.71 -11.92 18.58
CA ALA A 88 -18.30 -10.76 19.25
C ALA A 88 -19.82 -10.86 19.32
N GLY A 89 -20.47 -11.27 18.23
CA GLY A 89 -21.92 -11.48 18.18
C GLY A 89 -22.37 -12.55 19.16
N LEU A 90 -21.68 -13.69 19.20
CA LEU A 90 -21.99 -14.80 20.12
C LEU A 90 -21.83 -14.41 21.60
N ARG A 91 -20.83 -13.59 21.95
CA ARG A 91 -20.67 -13.05 23.31
C ARG A 91 -21.82 -12.12 23.69
N ALA A 92 -22.24 -11.23 22.78
CA ALA A 92 -23.41 -10.36 23.01
C ALA A 92 -24.69 -11.19 23.21
N TYR A 93 -24.89 -12.23 22.39
CA TYR A 93 -26.01 -13.15 22.56
C TYR A 93 -25.99 -13.85 23.94
N LEU A 94 -24.85 -14.40 24.35
CA LEU A 94 -24.70 -15.08 25.64
C LEU A 94 -24.81 -14.12 26.83
N GLY A 95 -24.47 -12.84 26.65
CA GLY A 95 -24.65 -11.79 27.66
C GLY A 95 -26.12 -11.44 27.88
N ALA A 96 -26.88 -11.28 26.80
CA ALA A 96 -28.30 -10.95 26.87
C ALA A 96 -29.18 -12.14 27.28
N LEU A 97 -28.83 -13.37 26.85
CA LEU A 97 -29.61 -14.58 27.07
C LEU A 97 -28.71 -15.76 27.50
N PRO A 98 -28.17 -15.72 28.74
CA PRO A 98 -27.26 -16.77 29.23
C PRO A 98 -27.92 -18.16 29.27
N ASP A 99 -29.24 -18.19 29.52
CA ASP A 99 -30.06 -19.41 29.61
C ASP A 99 -31.01 -19.57 28.39
N GLY A 100 -30.74 -18.85 27.29
CA GLY A 100 -31.58 -18.89 26.08
C GLY A 100 -31.56 -20.24 25.35
N ALA A 101 -32.56 -20.47 24.49
CA ALA A 101 -32.75 -21.68 23.71
C ALA A 101 -31.54 -22.06 22.84
N PHE A 102 -30.77 -21.06 22.37
CA PHE A 102 -29.53 -21.29 21.59
C PHE A 102 -28.23 -21.16 22.39
N SER A 103 -28.28 -21.00 23.72
CA SER A 103 -27.08 -20.76 24.55
C SER A 103 -26.04 -21.87 24.46
N ALA A 104 -26.45 -23.14 24.43
CA ALA A 104 -25.53 -24.27 24.26
C ALA A 104 -24.82 -24.23 22.90
N ARG A 105 -25.57 -24.00 21.81
CA ARG A 105 -25.02 -23.86 20.45
C ARG A 105 -24.07 -22.65 20.36
N ALA A 106 -24.44 -21.53 20.97
CA ALA A 106 -23.64 -20.32 20.99
C ALA A 106 -22.29 -20.52 21.69
N ARG A 107 -22.26 -21.20 22.84
CA ARG A 107 -21.00 -21.53 23.56
C ARG A 107 -20.08 -22.40 22.72
N VAL A 108 -20.62 -23.44 22.07
CA VAL A 108 -19.83 -24.33 21.18
C VAL A 108 -19.28 -23.56 19.98
N ALA A 109 -20.10 -22.73 19.33
CA ALA A 109 -19.66 -21.92 18.20
C ALA A 109 -18.59 -20.90 18.62
N LEU A 110 -18.75 -20.28 19.79
CA LEU A 110 -17.78 -19.33 20.34
C LEU A 110 -16.45 -20.02 20.62
N ALA A 111 -16.46 -21.17 21.30
CA ALA A 111 -15.26 -21.95 21.57
C ALA A 111 -14.55 -22.36 20.27
N LYS A 112 -15.28 -22.75 19.21
CA LYS A 112 -14.70 -23.04 17.90
C LYS A 112 -14.01 -21.82 17.28
N LEU A 113 -14.66 -20.66 17.33
CA LEU A 113 -14.08 -19.42 16.83
C LEU A 113 -12.90 -18.94 17.67
N GLU A 114 -12.91 -19.19 18.98
CA GLU A 114 -11.81 -18.84 19.88
C GLU A 114 -10.61 -19.78 19.70
N ILE A 115 -10.83 -21.09 19.49
CA ILE A 115 -9.78 -22.04 19.13
C ILE A 115 -9.17 -21.68 17.77
N ALA A 116 -10.01 -21.31 16.79
CA ALA A 116 -9.54 -20.83 15.49
C ALA A 116 -8.80 -19.48 15.56
N ARG A 117 -8.86 -18.77 16.69
CA ARG A 117 -8.28 -17.42 16.89
C ARG A 117 -7.14 -17.38 17.92
N ALA A 118 -6.88 -18.45 18.66
CA ALA A 118 -5.78 -18.51 19.61
C ALA A 118 -4.44 -18.70 18.87
N PRO A 119 -3.30 -18.21 19.38
CA PRO A 119 -2.97 -16.86 19.82
C PRO A 119 -1.74 -16.30 19.07
N ASP A 120 -1.50 -16.70 17.82
CA ASP A 120 -0.47 -16.07 16.98
C ASP A 120 -0.93 -14.70 16.42
N ASP A 121 -2.23 -14.38 16.43
CA ASP A 121 -2.79 -13.39 15.49
C ASP A 121 -2.83 -11.91 15.90
N VAL A 122 -2.56 -11.56 17.17
CA VAL A 122 -2.60 -10.14 17.62
C VAL A 122 -1.20 -9.56 17.78
N ALA A 123 -0.23 -10.36 18.24
CA ALA A 123 1.19 -10.03 18.08
C ALA A 123 1.59 -10.09 16.59
N SER A 124 1.02 -11.02 15.80
CA SER A 124 1.24 -11.03 14.35
C SER A 124 0.64 -9.83 13.65
N GLY A 125 -0.39 -9.16 14.17
CA GLY A 125 -0.98 -7.98 13.53
C GLY A 125 0.03 -6.85 13.42
N GLU A 126 0.51 -6.35 14.57
CA GLU A 126 1.52 -5.28 14.63
C GLU A 126 2.86 -5.72 14.05
N GLU A 127 3.29 -6.98 14.27
CA GLU A 127 4.53 -7.50 13.69
C GLU A 127 4.42 -7.67 12.16
N THR A 128 3.24 -8.04 11.65
CA THR A 128 2.98 -8.14 10.20
C THR A 128 2.90 -6.76 9.58
N GLU A 129 2.23 -5.79 10.21
CA GLU A 129 2.21 -4.40 9.75
C GLU A 129 3.64 -3.83 9.73
N ALA A 130 4.40 -3.95 10.82
CA ALA A 130 5.79 -3.52 10.89
C ALA A 130 6.67 -4.19 9.83
N ARG A 131 6.44 -5.49 9.56
CA ARG A 131 7.14 -6.23 8.49
C ARG A 131 6.74 -5.71 7.11
N ILE A 132 5.46 -5.48 6.85
CA ILE A 132 4.97 -4.94 5.57
C ILE A 132 5.56 -3.54 5.33
N ASP A 133 5.56 -2.69 6.35
CA ASP A 133 6.13 -1.34 6.32
C ASP A 133 7.63 -1.37 6.07
N ALA A 134 8.37 -2.24 6.76
CA ALA A 134 9.80 -2.42 6.54
C ALA A 134 10.10 -2.86 5.10
N GLN A 135 9.33 -3.82 4.56
CA GLN A 135 9.47 -4.27 3.18
C GLN A 135 9.12 -3.17 2.17
N GLN A 136 8.10 -2.35 2.46
CA GLN A 136 7.75 -1.20 1.64
C GLN A 136 8.87 -0.16 1.64
N ALA A 137 9.45 0.15 2.80
CA ALA A 137 10.57 1.09 2.92
C ALA A 137 11.79 0.63 2.12
N LEU A 138 12.09 -0.67 2.08
CA LEU A 138 13.17 -1.23 1.27
C LEU A 138 12.91 -1.05 -0.24
N ARG A 139 11.69 -1.33 -0.71
CA ARG A 139 11.30 -1.12 -2.12
C ARG A 139 11.38 0.37 -2.52
N GLU A 140 10.84 1.24 -1.68
CA GLU A 140 10.90 2.68 -1.90
C GLU A 140 12.34 3.20 -1.92
N ARG A 141 13.20 2.68 -1.04
CA ARG A 141 14.63 3.01 -1.02
C ARG A 141 15.30 2.63 -2.33
N ALA A 142 15.02 1.44 -2.89
CA ALA A 142 15.61 0.99 -4.14
C ALA A 142 15.29 1.95 -5.30
N VAL A 143 14.02 2.35 -5.45
CA VAL A 143 13.59 3.31 -6.48
C VAL A 143 14.16 4.71 -6.23
N ARG A 144 14.07 5.18 -4.98
CA ARG A 144 14.53 6.52 -4.59
C ARG A 144 16.03 6.71 -4.80
N GLU A 145 16.84 5.67 -4.61
CA GLU A 145 18.29 5.76 -4.79
C GLU A 145 18.64 6.13 -6.25
N VAL A 146 17.96 5.52 -7.23
CA VAL A 146 18.12 5.86 -8.66
C VAL A 146 17.71 7.30 -8.92
N GLU A 147 16.55 7.75 -8.41
CA GLU A 147 16.10 9.13 -8.57
C GLU A 147 17.09 10.14 -7.99
N LEU A 148 17.64 9.86 -6.81
CA LEU A 148 18.63 10.72 -6.16
C LEU A 148 19.95 10.79 -6.95
N TRP A 149 20.39 9.71 -7.59
CA TRP A 149 21.57 9.76 -8.46
C TRP A 149 21.32 10.54 -9.75
N LEU A 150 20.14 10.39 -10.36
CA LEU A 150 19.76 11.22 -11.51
C LEU A 150 19.71 12.70 -11.14
N ASP A 151 19.11 13.05 -10.00
CA ASP A 151 19.04 14.43 -9.48
C ASP A 151 20.44 15.08 -9.35
N ARG A 152 21.41 14.31 -8.84
CA ARG A 152 22.79 14.75 -8.62
C ARG A 152 23.57 14.89 -9.92
N LEU A 153 23.51 13.87 -10.79
CA LEU A 153 24.32 13.80 -12.00
C LEU A 153 23.79 14.71 -13.12
N LEU A 154 22.51 15.10 -13.07
CA LEU A 154 21.92 16.07 -14.00
C LEU A 154 22.18 17.54 -13.60
N ASP A 155 22.87 17.82 -12.49
CA ASP A 155 23.25 19.20 -12.12
C ASP A 155 24.24 19.77 -13.17
N PRO A 156 23.87 20.83 -13.92
CA PRO A 156 24.75 21.41 -14.95
C PRO A 156 26.11 21.88 -14.41
N ARG A 157 26.20 22.21 -13.12
CA ARG A 157 27.46 22.65 -12.49
C ARG A 157 28.50 21.53 -12.41
N LEU A 158 28.08 20.27 -12.38
CA LEU A 158 28.99 19.12 -12.44
C LEU A 158 29.79 19.12 -13.75
N TRP A 159 29.17 19.59 -14.84
CA TRP A 159 29.70 19.52 -16.19
C TRP A 159 30.43 20.79 -16.64
N GLY A 160 30.60 21.77 -15.75
CA GLY A 160 31.20 23.08 -16.04
C GLY A 160 32.72 23.10 -16.27
N GLY A 161 33.36 21.92 -16.36
CA GLY A 161 34.80 21.79 -16.62
C GLY A 161 35.70 21.82 -15.38
N ALA A 162 35.14 21.84 -14.17
CA ALA A 162 35.89 21.65 -12.94
C ALA A 162 36.23 20.16 -12.71
N PRO A 163 37.34 19.83 -12.05
CA PRO A 163 37.63 18.44 -11.67
C PRO A 163 36.63 17.93 -10.63
N MET A 164 36.44 16.61 -10.55
CA MET A 164 35.50 15.99 -9.60
C MET A 164 35.78 16.34 -8.13
N SER A 165 37.03 16.65 -7.78
CA SER A 165 37.41 17.12 -6.44
C SER A 165 36.80 18.48 -6.06
N GLN A 166 36.29 19.23 -7.05
CA GLN A 166 35.60 20.51 -6.89
C GLN A 166 34.11 20.41 -7.25
N ALA A 167 33.58 19.20 -7.45
CA ALA A 167 32.16 19.01 -7.74
C ALA A 167 31.27 19.51 -6.60
N PRO A 168 29.99 19.83 -6.86
CA PRO A 168 29.04 20.19 -5.81
C PRO A 168 29.02 19.13 -4.69
N ALA A 169 28.88 19.58 -3.43
CA ALA A 169 28.86 18.69 -2.27
C ALA A 169 27.78 17.60 -2.37
N SER A 170 26.65 17.91 -3.04
CA SER A 170 25.57 16.97 -3.34
C SER A 170 26.01 15.78 -4.20
N VAL A 171 27.07 15.90 -4.98
CA VAL A 171 27.67 14.82 -5.79
C VAL A 171 28.90 14.25 -5.08
N LEU A 172 29.81 15.13 -4.62
CA LEU A 172 31.11 14.73 -4.06
C LEU A 172 30.96 13.87 -2.80
N VAL A 173 30.09 14.27 -1.87
CA VAL A 173 29.94 13.54 -0.59
C VAL A 173 29.33 12.14 -0.83
N PRO A 174 28.19 11.98 -1.52
CA PRO A 174 27.62 10.65 -1.75
C PRO A 174 28.49 9.78 -2.65
N PHE A 175 29.22 10.35 -3.60
CA PHE A 175 30.04 9.58 -4.54
C PHE A 175 31.37 9.16 -3.93
N SER A 176 32.15 10.12 -3.42
CA SER A 176 33.54 9.90 -3.00
C SER A 176 33.72 9.56 -1.52
N LEU A 177 32.81 9.99 -0.65
CA LEU A 177 33.01 9.89 0.81
C LEU A 177 32.09 8.87 1.49
N ALA A 178 30.83 8.76 1.03
CA ALA A 178 29.90 7.77 1.57
C ALA A 178 30.32 6.36 1.15
N LEU A 179 30.10 5.36 2.02
CA LEU A 179 30.31 3.94 1.69
C LEU A 179 29.23 3.42 0.73
N PRO A 180 29.55 2.40 -0.10
CA PRO A 180 30.89 1.84 -0.35
C PRO A 180 31.80 2.85 -1.06
N TRP A 181 33.12 2.66 -1.13
CA TRP A 181 33.98 3.62 -1.82
C TRP A 181 34.01 3.36 -3.34
N PRO A 182 34.13 4.39 -4.20
CA PRO A 182 34.24 4.16 -5.63
C PRO A 182 35.59 3.52 -5.95
N ALA A 183 35.56 2.46 -6.77
CA ALA A 183 36.76 1.85 -7.34
C ALA A 183 37.12 2.57 -8.64
N CYS A 184 38.34 3.09 -8.72
CA CYS A 184 38.82 3.81 -9.90
C CYS A 184 39.86 3.00 -10.68
N ARG A 185 39.68 2.88 -12.00
CA ARG A 185 40.60 2.18 -12.93
C ARG A 185 40.83 3.01 -14.20
N SER A 186 41.98 2.82 -14.86
CA SER A 186 42.20 3.35 -16.21
C SER A 186 41.34 2.58 -17.21
N ILE A 187 40.76 3.27 -18.21
CA ILE A 187 39.91 2.60 -19.21
C ILE A 187 40.72 1.71 -20.15
N GLU A 188 42.00 2.03 -20.38
CA GLU A 188 42.94 1.21 -21.17
C GLU A 188 43.01 -0.24 -20.69
N GLU A 189 42.81 -0.49 -19.39
CA GLU A 189 42.89 -1.81 -18.79
C GLU A 189 41.60 -2.65 -18.92
N THR A 190 40.44 -2.00 -19.12
CA THR A 190 39.15 -2.69 -18.95
C THR A 190 38.55 -3.21 -20.25
N GLY A 191 38.86 -2.62 -21.41
CA GLY A 191 38.31 -3.03 -22.72
C GLY A 191 36.80 -2.79 -22.90
N ASP A 192 36.03 -2.71 -21.81
CA ASP A 192 34.57 -2.60 -21.80
C ASP A 192 34.13 -1.14 -21.72
N GLY A 193 33.96 -0.50 -22.88
CA GLY A 193 33.41 0.84 -22.97
C GLY A 193 33.23 1.32 -24.41
N PRO A 194 32.25 2.19 -24.69
CA PRO A 194 32.10 2.81 -26.02
C PRO A 194 33.31 3.67 -26.41
N SER A 195 34.18 3.97 -25.45
CA SER A 195 35.40 4.77 -25.59
C SER A 195 36.69 3.94 -25.67
N SER A 196 36.63 2.60 -25.70
CA SER A 196 37.79 1.70 -25.74
C SER A 196 38.50 1.62 -27.11
N GLY A 197 38.21 2.55 -28.02
CA GLY A 197 38.84 2.56 -29.33
C GLY A 197 40.33 2.92 -29.26
N PRO A 198 41.12 2.64 -30.31
CA PRO A 198 42.53 3.02 -30.40
C PRO A 198 42.79 4.54 -30.28
N ASN A 199 41.72 5.34 -30.28
CA ASN A 199 41.74 6.79 -30.12
C ASN A 199 41.26 7.26 -28.73
N ALA A 200 41.19 6.37 -27.74
CA ALA A 200 40.88 6.75 -26.36
C ALA A 200 41.92 7.77 -25.87
N PRO A 201 41.51 8.93 -25.33
CA PRO A 201 42.47 9.89 -24.80
C PRO A 201 43.24 9.26 -23.65
N ALA A 202 44.56 9.41 -23.66
CA ALA A 202 45.42 8.92 -22.57
C ALA A 202 45.01 9.55 -21.23
N GLY A 203 45.10 8.76 -20.16
CA GLY A 203 44.84 9.23 -18.79
C GLY A 203 43.35 9.31 -18.41
N VAL A 204 42.44 8.75 -19.21
CA VAL A 204 41.03 8.62 -18.83
C VAL A 204 40.86 7.56 -17.73
N ARG A 205 40.08 7.92 -16.71
CA ARG A 205 39.81 7.08 -15.54
C ARG A 205 38.32 6.88 -15.34
N ARG A 206 37.90 5.64 -15.10
CA ARG A 206 36.54 5.28 -14.69
C ARG A 206 36.52 5.03 -13.19
N CYS A 207 35.74 5.80 -12.46
CA CYS A 207 35.46 5.57 -11.05
C CYS A 207 34.03 5.05 -10.91
N ALA A 208 33.82 3.89 -10.30
CA ALA A 208 32.51 3.27 -10.18
C ALA A 208 32.22 2.83 -8.74
N LYS A 209 30.98 3.02 -8.34
CA LYS A 209 30.43 2.62 -7.04
C LYS A 209 29.31 1.62 -7.29
N LEU A 210 29.36 0.48 -6.61
CA LEU A 210 28.33 -0.55 -6.67
C LEU A 210 27.48 -0.51 -5.40
N LEU A 211 26.16 -0.41 -5.56
CA LEU A 211 25.20 -0.40 -4.46
C LEU A 211 24.31 -1.64 -4.56
N SER A 212 24.24 -2.40 -3.46
CA SER A 212 23.33 -3.53 -3.30
C SER A 212 22.10 -3.07 -2.53
N LEU A 213 20.94 -3.10 -3.17
CA LEU A 213 19.68 -2.62 -2.63
C LEU A 213 18.70 -3.81 -2.51
N PRO A 214 18.70 -4.53 -1.36
CA PRO A 214 17.80 -5.65 -1.17
C PRO A 214 16.36 -5.18 -0.95
N TYR A 215 15.40 -5.93 -1.49
CA TYR A 215 13.97 -5.73 -1.28
C TYR A 215 13.23 -7.07 -1.38
N SER A 216 11.94 -7.09 -1.06
CA SER A 216 11.10 -8.27 -1.26
C SER A 216 9.85 -7.96 -2.06
N VAL A 217 9.37 -8.95 -2.81
CA VAL A 217 8.16 -8.89 -3.63
C VAL A 217 7.26 -10.07 -3.36
N SER A 218 5.99 -9.96 -3.76
CA SER A 218 5.04 -11.06 -3.63
C SER A 218 5.30 -12.10 -4.73
N GLY A 219 5.59 -13.35 -4.32
CA GLY A 219 5.85 -14.47 -5.23
C GLY A 219 5.45 -15.81 -4.58
N GLY A 220 4.45 -16.48 -5.15
CA GLY A 220 3.98 -17.78 -4.64
C GLY A 220 3.50 -17.76 -3.17
N VAL A 221 3.77 -18.86 -2.44
CA VAL A 221 3.46 -19.02 -1.01
C VAL A 221 4.64 -18.45 -0.19
N GLY A 222 4.83 -17.13 -0.26
CA GLY A 222 5.93 -16.44 0.42
C GLY A 222 6.25 -15.08 -0.20
N GLY A 223 7.09 -14.29 0.47
CA GLY A 223 7.79 -13.18 -0.19
C GLY A 223 9.06 -13.72 -0.83
N GLU A 224 9.42 -13.23 -2.01
CA GLU A 224 10.71 -13.52 -2.65
C GLU A 224 11.68 -12.37 -2.37
N GLU A 225 12.89 -12.70 -1.90
CA GLU A 225 13.98 -11.74 -1.76
C GLU A 225 14.58 -11.43 -3.13
N ARG A 226 14.79 -10.15 -3.39
CA ARG A 226 15.32 -9.61 -4.64
C ARG A 226 16.38 -8.57 -4.31
N GLU A 227 17.26 -8.30 -5.26
CA GLU A 227 18.30 -7.28 -5.13
C GLU A 227 18.34 -6.43 -6.39
N LEU A 228 18.38 -5.10 -6.21
CA LEU A 228 18.74 -4.17 -7.25
C LEU A 228 20.23 -3.83 -7.09
N THR A 229 21.03 -4.29 -8.03
CA THR A 229 22.45 -3.94 -8.13
C THR A 229 22.58 -2.68 -8.97
N LEU A 230 22.95 -1.58 -8.32
CA LEU A 230 23.06 -0.26 -8.94
C LEU A 230 24.53 0.16 -9.03
N GLU A 231 25.06 0.26 -10.25
CA GLU A 231 26.35 0.85 -10.54
C GLU A 231 26.20 2.33 -10.90
N VAL A 232 26.89 3.17 -10.14
CA VAL A 232 27.05 4.60 -10.44
C VAL A 232 28.50 4.83 -10.81
N ALA A 233 28.75 5.18 -12.07
CA ALA A 233 30.11 5.44 -12.56
C ALA A 233 30.25 6.86 -13.10
N VAL A 234 31.46 7.40 -12.95
CA VAL A 234 31.89 8.67 -13.53
C VAL A 234 33.20 8.42 -14.25
N VAL A 235 33.22 8.74 -15.55
CA VAL A 235 34.43 8.77 -16.35
C VAL A 235 35.02 10.17 -16.33
N GLN A 236 36.31 10.24 -16.06
CA GLN A 236 37.07 11.48 -15.93
C GLN A 236 38.20 11.52 -16.96
N ASP A 237 38.47 12.70 -17.50
CA ASP A 237 39.68 12.92 -18.29
C ASP A 237 40.95 12.95 -17.43
N ALA A 238 42.11 13.13 -18.06
CA ALA A 238 43.40 13.20 -17.37
C ALA A 238 43.50 14.34 -16.33
N ALA A 239 42.66 15.37 -16.44
CA ALA A 239 42.59 16.48 -15.48
C ALA A 239 41.57 16.20 -14.34
N GLY A 240 40.93 15.02 -14.33
CA GLY A 240 39.91 14.66 -13.35
C GLY A 240 38.54 15.28 -13.61
N ARG A 241 38.30 15.88 -14.79
CA ARG A 241 37.02 16.49 -15.15
C ARG A 241 36.04 15.42 -15.62
N PRO A 242 34.79 15.41 -15.13
CA PRO A 242 33.81 14.42 -15.56
C PRO A 242 33.45 14.65 -17.02
N ILE A 243 33.56 13.61 -17.83
CA ILE A 243 33.19 13.61 -19.25
C ILE A 243 32.01 12.68 -19.55
N GLU A 244 31.68 11.79 -18.62
CA GLU A 244 30.54 10.88 -18.69
C GLU A 244 30.16 10.43 -17.29
N ALA A 245 28.88 10.20 -17.04
CA ALA A 245 28.40 9.49 -15.88
C ALA A 245 27.32 8.49 -16.29
N THR A 246 27.28 7.35 -15.60
CA THR A 246 26.29 6.30 -15.84
C THR A 246 25.61 5.91 -14.54
N VAL A 247 24.30 5.71 -14.60
CA VAL A 247 23.51 5.04 -13.58
C VAL A 247 22.93 3.80 -14.25
N GLY A 248 23.35 2.61 -13.83
CA GLY A 248 22.98 1.38 -14.51
C GLY A 248 23.16 0.14 -13.66
N GLY A 249 22.91 -1.01 -14.25
CA GLY A 249 23.12 -2.31 -13.63
C GLY A 249 22.33 -3.40 -14.34
N PRO A 250 22.58 -4.67 -13.97
CA PRO A 250 21.95 -5.81 -14.62
C PRO A 250 20.44 -5.74 -14.42
N GLU A 251 19.71 -5.70 -15.53
CA GLU A 251 18.24 -5.64 -15.54
C GLU A 251 17.64 -4.52 -14.66
N MET A 252 18.37 -3.42 -14.46
CA MET A 252 17.99 -2.35 -13.53
C MET A 252 16.56 -1.85 -13.80
N PHE A 253 16.14 -1.73 -15.05
CA PHE A 253 14.80 -1.23 -15.38
C PHE A 253 13.70 -2.22 -14.96
N THR A 254 13.93 -3.51 -15.17
CA THR A 254 13.00 -4.57 -14.72
C THR A 254 12.93 -4.63 -13.21
N ARG A 255 14.08 -4.54 -12.51
CA ARG A 255 14.13 -4.54 -11.03
C ARG A 255 13.42 -3.33 -10.41
N LEU A 256 13.50 -2.17 -11.05
CA LEU A 256 12.73 -0.98 -10.63
C LEU A 256 11.22 -1.19 -10.74
N GLU A 257 10.75 -1.82 -11.82
CA GLU A 257 9.32 -2.13 -11.98
C GLU A 257 8.87 -3.24 -11.02
N GLU A 258 9.74 -4.21 -10.73
CA GLU A 258 9.50 -5.26 -9.74
C GLU A 258 9.29 -4.65 -8.34
N ALA A 259 10.19 -3.76 -7.92
CA ALA A 259 10.11 -3.04 -6.65
C ALA A 259 8.88 -2.12 -6.58
N ARG A 260 8.49 -1.50 -7.69
CA ARG A 260 7.30 -0.62 -7.74
C ARG A 260 5.99 -1.40 -7.73
N SER A 261 5.89 -2.47 -8.51
CA SER A 261 4.66 -3.24 -8.69
C SER A 261 4.43 -4.29 -7.59
N VAL A 262 5.45 -4.56 -6.77
CA VAL A 262 5.43 -5.54 -5.66
C VAL A 262 5.17 -6.97 -6.18
N ARG A 263 5.49 -7.23 -7.46
CA ARG A 263 5.28 -8.50 -8.13
C ARG A 263 6.61 -9.01 -8.65
N ALA A 264 6.92 -10.29 -8.39
CA ALA A 264 8.07 -10.95 -9.00
C ALA A 264 7.96 -10.93 -10.54
N ILE A 265 9.01 -10.52 -11.22
CA ILE A 265 9.08 -10.45 -12.68
C ILE A 265 10.16 -11.40 -13.18
N ASP A 266 9.78 -12.25 -14.13
CA ASP A 266 10.73 -13.09 -14.86
C ASP A 266 11.51 -12.23 -15.87
N ALA A 267 12.83 -12.44 -15.94
CA ALA A 267 13.71 -11.72 -16.84
C ALA A 267 13.33 -11.85 -18.33
N GLY A 268 12.70 -12.96 -18.72
CA GLY A 268 12.22 -13.22 -20.06
C GLY A 268 10.84 -12.61 -20.37
N ASP A 269 10.15 -12.01 -19.40
CA ASP A 269 8.84 -11.38 -19.61
C ASP A 269 8.99 -10.05 -20.39
N ALA A 270 8.77 -10.13 -21.70
CA ALA A 270 8.86 -8.97 -22.59
C ALA A 270 7.88 -7.84 -22.20
N ALA A 271 6.68 -8.15 -21.69
CA ALA A 271 5.71 -7.14 -21.30
C ALA A 271 6.18 -6.39 -20.05
N ALA A 272 6.68 -7.12 -19.06
CA ALA A 272 7.24 -6.53 -17.85
C ALA A 272 8.51 -5.70 -18.14
N ARG A 273 9.35 -6.16 -19.08
CA ARG A 273 10.51 -5.40 -19.57
C ARG A 273 10.10 -4.06 -20.18
N VAL A 274 9.05 -4.02 -21.01
CA VAL A 274 8.51 -2.76 -21.59
C VAL A 274 8.00 -1.82 -20.49
N SER A 275 7.35 -2.35 -19.45
CA SER A 275 6.93 -1.57 -18.28
C SER A 275 8.13 -0.98 -17.52
N GLY A 276 9.18 -1.77 -17.29
CA GLY A 276 10.43 -1.30 -16.69
C GLY A 276 11.11 -0.20 -17.48
N ILE A 277 11.22 -0.36 -18.81
CA ILE A 277 11.75 0.69 -19.69
C ILE A 277 10.91 1.97 -19.58
N SER A 278 9.57 1.84 -19.60
CA SER A 278 8.66 2.98 -19.50
C SER A 278 8.78 3.71 -18.16
N LEU A 279 8.98 2.97 -17.06
CA LEU A 279 9.25 3.52 -15.74
C LEU A 279 10.56 4.33 -15.74
N ALA A 280 11.65 3.75 -16.23
CA ALA A 280 12.94 4.41 -16.29
C ALA A 280 12.92 5.67 -17.16
N VAL A 281 12.26 5.62 -18.33
CA VAL A 281 12.05 6.80 -19.19
C VAL A 281 11.27 7.90 -18.47
N THR A 282 10.25 7.54 -17.69
CA THR A 282 9.45 8.50 -16.91
C THR A 282 10.29 9.16 -15.81
N MET A 283 11.05 8.37 -15.06
CA MET A 283 11.96 8.86 -14.02
C MET A 283 13.02 9.80 -14.61
N ALA A 284 13.66 9.40 -15.70
CA ALA A 284 14.67 10.21 -16.38
C ALA A 284 14.12 11.52 -16.94
N ARG A 285 12.94 11.50 -17.58
CA ARG A 285 12.27 12.72 -18.05
C ARG A 285 11.94 13.67 -16.90
N ARG A 286 11.41 13.16 -15.78
CA ARG A 286 11.08 13.96 -14.60
C ARG A 286 12.33 14.60 -13.99
N ALA A 287 13.40 13.84 -13.83
CA ALA A 287 14.66 14.34 -13.29
C ALA A 287 15.30 15.41 -14.22
N PHE A 288 15.30 15.15 -15.54
CA PHE A 288 15.81 16.10 -16.53
C PHE A 288 15.01 17.40 -16.56
N SER A 289 13.68 17.29 -16.51
CA SER A 289 12.75 18.43 -16.45
C SER A 289 13.02 19.30 -15.23
N ALA A 290 13.18 18.67 -14.05
CA ALA A 290 13.41 19.37 -12.80
C ALA A 290 14.79 20.06 -12.70
N LYS A 291 15.82 19.54 -13.38
CA LYS A 291 17.21 20.02 -13.26
C LYS A 291 17.72 20.83 -14.44
N VAL A 292 17.23 20.52 -15.63
CA VAL A 292 17.80 21.02 -16.89
C VAL A 292 16.78 21.85 -17.63
N SER A 293 15.72 21.22 -18.18
CA SER A 293 14.67 21.92 -18.93
C SER A 293 13.50 21.00 -19.27
N GLU A 294 12.29 21.57 -19.31
CA GLU A 294 11.06 20.94 -19.80
C GLU A 294 10.76 21.22 -21.28
N GLU A 295 11.59 22.05 -21.95
CA GLU A 295 11.29 22.50 -23.30
C GLU A 295 11.27 21.34 -24.31
N PRO A 296 10.27 21.28 -25.21
CA PRO A 296 10.21 20.25 -26.25
C PRO A 296 11.43 20.22 -27.18
N THR A 297 12.11 21.36 -27.35
CA THR A 297 13.34 21.54 -28.13
C THR A 297 14.52 20.72 -27.57
N CYS A 298 14.47 20.34 -26.30
CA CYS A 298 15.48 19.49 -25.66
C CYS A 298 15.38 18.02 -26.08
N ARG A 299 14.32 17.63 -26.81
CA ARG A 299 14.16 16.25 -27.29
C ARG A 299 15.06 16.02 -28.50
N ARG A 300 15.87 14.96 -28.45
CA ARG A 300 16.67 14.48 -29.57
C ARG A 300 16.06 13.20 -30.12
N GLU A 301 16.31 12.90 -31.38
CA GLU A 301 15.85 11.66 -31.99
C GLU A 301 16.62 10.48 -31.36
N PRO A 302 15.93 9.52 -30.69
CA PRO A 302 16.59 8.36 -30.13
C PRO A 302 16.97 7.36 -31.24
N VAL A 303 18.21 6.87 -31.21
CA VAL A 303 18.70 5.84 -32.14
C VAL A 303 18.95 4.56 -31.35
N ALA A 304 18.37 3.45 -31.79
CA ALA A 304 18.48 2.15 -31.11
C ALA A 304 19.96 1.82 -30.77
N PRO A 305 20.25 1.34 -29.55
CA PRO A 305 19.33 0.88 -28.50
C PRO A 305 18.83 1.98 -27.54
N VAL A 306 19.03 3.26 -27.86
CA VAL A 306 18.53 4.38 -27.05
C VAL A 306 17.01 4.46 -27.15
N VAL A 307 16.31 4.51 -26.01
CA VAL A 307 14.85 4.63 -25.92
C VAL A 307 14.39 6.04 -25.52
N LEU A 308 15.30 6.87 -25.00
CA LEU A 308 15.09 8.28 -24.72
C LEU A 308 16.40 9.03 -24.93
N ALA A 309 16.37 10.13 -25.69
CA ALA A 309 17.48 11.06 -25.84
C ALA A 309 17.02 12.49 -25.57
N LEU A 310 17.62 13.14 -24.57
CA LEU A 310 17.37 14.54 -24.18
C LEU A 310 18.67 15.33 -24.15
N GLY A 311 18.65 16.62 -24.46
CA GLY A 311 19.84 17.47 -24.42
C GLY A 311 19.53 18.96 -24.40
N CYS A 312 19.97 19.66 -23.35
CA CYS A 312 19.77 21.09 -23.12
C CYS A 312 20.70 21.56 -21.98
N GLY A 313 20.87 22.87 -21.79
CA GLY A 313 21.55 23.39 -20.60
C GLY A 313 22.98 22.88 -20.38
N GLY A 314 23.68 22.46 -21.44
CA GLY A 314 25.03 21.89 -21.34
C GLY A 314 25.08 20.41 -20.91
N VAL A 315 23.94 19.73 -20.82
CA VAL A 315 23.83 18.32 -20.40
C VAL A 315 23.02 17.53 -21.43
N ALA A 316 23.45 16.30 -21.70
CA ALA A 316 22.75 15.31 -22.50
C ALA A 316 22.44 14.08 -21.63
N LEU A 317 21.26 13.49 -21.83
CA LEU A 317 20.83 12.26 -21.18
C LEU A 317 20.34 11.27 -22.24
N ASP A 318 20.85 10.04 -22.19
CA ASP A 318 20.38 8.90 -22.98
C ASP A 318 19.92 7.78 -22.04
N VAL A 319 18.74 7.21 -22.28
CA VAL A 319 18.30 5.97 -21.61
C VAL A 319 18.47 4.83 -22.59
N ARG A 320 19.22 3.80 -22.20
CA ARG A 320 19.57 2.63 -23.01
C ARG A 320 19.07 1.39 -22.29
N ALA A 321 18.12 0.69 -22.91
CA ALA A 321 17.72 -0.61 -22.43
C ALA A 321 18.74 -1.65 -22.90
N ALA A 322 19.01 -2.64 -22.05
CA ALA A 322 19.68 -3.86 -22.47
C ALA A 322 18.95 -4.49 -23.66
N ILE A 323 19.65 -5.31 -24.47
CA ILE A 323 19.02 -6.10 -25.55
C ILE A 323 18.69 -7.51 -25.05
N GLU A 324 19.62 -8.13 -24.33
CA GLU A 324 19.44 -9.47 -23.77
C GLU A 324 18.99 -9.40 -22.29
N ALA A 325 18.59 -10.52 -21.73
CA ALA A 325 18.29 -10.65 -20.31
C ALA A 325 19.61 -10.79 -19.54
N GLY A 326 19.70 -10.24 -18.33
CA GLY A 326 20.94 -10.20 -17.54
C GLY A 326 21.94 -9.11 -17.94
N ASP A 327 21.79 -8.49 -19.11
CA ASP A 327 22.59 -7.35 -19.55
C ASP A 327 22.28 -6.08 -18.74
N ASP A 328 23.21 -5.12 -18.81
CA ASP A 328 23.08 -3.84 -18.12
C ASP A 328 22.09 -2.90 -18.82
N ASP A 329 21.08 -2.45 -18.08
CA ASP A 329 20.33 -1.24 -18.39
C ASP A 329 21.14 -0.02 -17.95
N ARG A 330 21.13 1.06 -18.74
CA ARG A 330 21.96 2.24 -18.47
C ARG A 330 21.25 3.56 -18.74
N ILE A 331 21.42 4.50 -17.83
CA ILE A 331 21.13 5.92 -18.04
C ILE A 331 22.47 6.65 -18.13
N LEU A 332 22.79 7.11 -19.33
CA LEU A 332 24.03 7.79 -19.67
C LEU A 332 23.82 9.30 -19.61
N ILE A 333 24.69 10.00 -18.91
CA ILE A 333 24.66 11.45 -18.78
C ILE A 333 26.02 11.99 -19.21
N THR A 334 26.02 12.90 -20.17
CA THR A 334 27.24 13.49 -20.75
C THR A 334 27.12 15.00 -20.82
N PRO A 335 28.24 15.75 -20.82
CA PRO A 335 28.19 17.14 -21.20
C PRO A 335 27.68 17.23 -22.64
N LEU A 336 26.73 18.12 -22.89
CA LEU A 336 26.38 18.48 -24.25
C LEU A 336 27.58 19.26 -24.79
N SER A 337 28.52 18.55 -25.44
CA SER A 337 29.64 19.17 -26.14
C SER A 337 29.10 20.36 -26.89
N ARG A 338 29.59 21.58 -26.57
CA ARG A 338 29.28 22.73 -27.43
C ARG A 338 29.56 22.24 -28.84
N PRO A 339 28.59 22.32 -29.78
CA PRO A 339 28.87 21.96 -31.16
C PRO A 339 30.16 22.68 -31.48
N ALA A 340 31.20 21.90 -31.82
CA ALA A 340 32.54 22.43 -32.04
C ALA A 340 32.33 23.68 -32.85
N GLN A 341 32.61 24.86 -32.25
CA GLN A 341 32.34 26.12 -32.92
C GLN A 341 33.01 25.95 -34.27
N VAL A 342 32.18 25.78 -35.31
CA VAL A 342 32.68 25.63 -36.67
C VAL A 342 33.31 26.98 -36.88
N SER A 343 34.62 27.04 -36.66
CA SER A 343 35.42 28.22 -36.83
C SER A 343 35.13 28.63 -38.26
N SER A 344 34.27 29.63 -38.44
CA SER A 344 33.96 30.23 -39.72
C SER A 344 35.20 31.02 -40.12
N ALA A 345 36.29 30.31 -40.41
CA ALA A 345 37.48 30.82 -41.06
C ALA A 345 37.21 30.98 -42.57
N ALA A 346 36.05 31.56 -42.91
CA ALA A 346 35.58 31.78 -44.28
C ALA A 346 35.39 33.28 -44.60
N ASP A 347 35.98 34.19 -43.81
CA ASP A 347 35.82 35.64 -44.01
C ASP A 347 37.14 36.42 -43.98
N SER A 348 38.23 35.86 -44.53
CA SER A 348 39.44 36.63 -44.82
C SER A 348 40.23 36.09 -46.03
N ALA A 349 39.54 35.96 -47.18
CA ALA A 349 40.22 36.02 -48.47
C ALA A 349 39.79 37.31 -49.17
N ASP A 350 40.50 38.40 -48.87
CA ASP A 350 40.56 39.60 -49.71
C ASP A 350 41.61 39.34 -50.80
N PRO A 351 41.22 39.16 -52.08
CA PRO A 351 42.16 38.96 -53.17
C PRO A 351 42.44 40.31 -53.83
N ARG A 352 42.99 41.29 -53.10
CA ARG A 352 43.56 42.51 -53.69
C ARG A 352 44.77 43.01 -52.91
N ARG A 353 45.93 42.38 -53.12
CA ARG A 353 47.24 43.04 -53.00
C ARG A 353 48.26 42.41 -53.93
#